data_AF-A0A919D1Y5-F1
#
_entry.id   AF-A0A919D1Y5-F1
#
_cell.length_a   1.000
_cell.length_b   1.000
_cell.length_c   1.000
_cell.angle_alpha   90.00
_cell.angle_beta   90.00
_cell.angle_gamma   90.00
#
_symmetry.space_group_name_H-M   'P 1'
#
loop_
_entity.id
_entity.type
_entity.pdbx_description
1 polymer ?
#
loop_
_entity_poly.entity_id
_entity_poly.type
_entity_poly.pdbx_seq_one_letter_code
_entity_poly.pdbx_strand_id
1 'polypeptide(L)'
;MSEPSPRETEADWLATKHTEPNVVVAKLVAFAAGLRFDDVDTPALVWPDPDEVPYVHEALPAAGTAWDSGITLQELPDAWRDALAQVVEDAVPMLALRWWDIAELDFADYRHAEESVRDFVGLARRARTAGEHLYCRTIA
;
A
#
# COMPACT_ATOMS: atom_id res chain seq x y z
N MET A 1 -29.62 5.40 0.56
CA MET A 1 -28.57 5.53 -0.47
C MET A 1 -27.83 6.79 -0.12
N SER A 2 -26.70 6.68 0.56
CA SER A 2 -25.88 7.84 0.93
C SER A 2 -24.87 8.07 -0.19
N GLU A 3 -24.88 9.27 -0.76
CA GLU A 3 -23.89 9.73 -1.73
C GLU A 3 -22.50 9.79 -1.07
N PRO A 4 -21.42 9.36 -1.74
CA PRO A 4 -20.07 9.52 -1.24
C PRO A 4 -19.65 11.00 -1.27
N SER A 5 -19.00 11.44 -0.20
CA SER A 5 -18.52 12.79 0.03
C SER A 5 -17.38 13.15 -0.93
N PRO A 6 -17.33 14.37 -1.51
CA PRO A 6 -16.39 14.77 -2.57
C PRO A 6 -14.91 14.86 -2.15
N ARG A 7 -14.53 14.43 -0.94
CA ARG A 7 -13.12 14.31 -0.51
C ARG A 7 -12.52 12.93 -0.75
N GLU A 8 -13.32 11.93 -1.11
CA GLU A 8 -12.81 10.58 -1.42
C GLU A 8 -12.35 10.45 -2.88
N THR A 9 -12.66 11.44 -3.73
CA THR A 9 -12.41 11.43 -5.18
C THR A 9 -10.99 11.85 -5.57
N GLU A 10 -10.20 12.38 -4.63
CA GLU A 10 -8.85 12.92 -4.91
C GLU A 10 -7.72 12.01 -4.42
N ALA A 11 -8.05 10.93 -3.70
CA ALA A 11 -7.09 9.95 -3.25
C ALA A 11 -7.23 8.68 -4.09
N ASP A 12 -6.16 8.30 -4.76
CA ASP A 12 -6.06 7.01 -5.44
C ASP A 12 -5.78 5.93 -4.39
N TRP A 13 -6.73 5.02 -4.17
CA TRP A 13 -6.60 3.97 -3.17
C TRP A 13 -6.26 2.63 -3.82
N LEU A 14 -5.41 1.88 -3.14
CA LEU A 14 -5.14 0.49 -3.48
C LEU A 14 -6.01 -0.43 -2.61
N ALA A 15 -6.82 -1.28 -3.26
CA ALA A 15 -7.52 -2.36 -2.57
C ALA A 15 -6.69 -3.64 -2.65
N THR A 16 -5.88 -3.93 -1.63
CA THR A 16 -5.30 -5.26 -1.47
C THR A 16 -6.29 -6.15 -0.73
N LYS A 17 -6.75 -7.23 -1.35
CA LYS A 17 -7.57 -8.22 -0.64
C LYS A 17 -6.68 -8.96 0.36
N HIS A 18 -6.91 -8.72 1.66
CA HIS A 18 -6.27 -9.47 2.74
C HIS A 18 -4.73 -9.48 2.72
N THR A 19 -4.11 -8.53 2.02
CA THR A 19 -2.66 -8.52 1.81
C THR A 19 -2.03 -7.43 2.66
N GLU A 20 -1.13 -7.84 3.55
CA GLU A 20 -0.26 -6.95 4.32
C GLU A 20 0.55 -6.05 3.37
N PRO A 21 0.25 -4.74 3.31
CA PRO A 21 0.94 -3.79 2.43
C PRO A 21 2.44 -3.75 2.71
N ASN A 22 2.78 -3.92 3.99
CA ASN A 22 4.13 -4.02 4.52
C ASN A 22 4.96 -5.10 3.83
N VAL A 23 4.32 -6.16 3.31
CA VAL A 23 5.03 -7.25 2.65
C VAL A 23 4.97 -7.07 1.14
N VAL A 24 3.78 -6.80 0.60
CA VAL A 24 3.57 -6.87 -0.84
C VAL A 24 4.02 -5.61 -1.58
N VAL A 25 3.77 -4.42 -1.02
CA VAL A 25 4.24 -3.17 -1.60
C VAL A 25 5.75 -3.02 -1.37
N ALA A 26 6.25 -3.41 -0.19
CA ALA A 26 7.68 -3.48 0.10
C ALA A 26 8.44 -4.37 -0.89
N LYS A 27 7.93 -5.56 -1.22
CA LYS A 27 8.55 -6.45 -2.22
C LYS A 27 8.60 -5.79 -3.60
N LEU A 28 7.53 -5.13 -4.02
CA LEU A 28 7.52 -4.37 -5.29
C LEU A 28 8.57 -3.25 -5.29
N VAL A 29 8.65 -2.49 -4.20
CA VAL A 29 9.63 -1.40 -4.03
C VAL A 29 11.05 -1.95 -4.02
N ALA A 30 11.31 -3.06 -3.32
CA ALA A 30 12.61 -3.72 -3.32
C ALA A 30 13.01 -4.15 -4.75
N PHE A 31 12.07 -4.70 -5.53
CA PHE A 31 12.33 -5.05 -6.93
C PHE A 31 12.58 -3.84 -7.83
N ALA A 32 11.89 -2.72 -7.59
CA ALA A 32 12.06 -1.47 -8.33
C ALA A 32 13.39 -0.76 -7.98
N ALA A 33 13.76 -0.76 -6.70
CA ALA A 33 14.98 -0.14 -6.18
C ALA A 33 16.22 -1.02 -6.33
N GLY A 34 16.07 -2.30 -6.68
CA GLY A 34 17.16 -3.27 -6.73
C GLY A 34 17.73 -3.62 -5.34
N LEU A 35 16.92 -3.47 -4.29
CA LEU A 35 17.28 -3.71 -2.89
C LEU A 35 16.83 -5.12 -2.45
N ARG A 36 17.35 -5.56 -1.30
CA ARG A 36 16.76 -6.71 -0.59
C ARG A 36 15.53 -6.23 0.17
N PHE A 37 14.57 -7.12 0.37
CA PHE A 37 13.35 -6.82 1.12
C PHE A 37 13.63 -6.36 2.56
N ASP A 38 14.62 -6.94 3.24
CA ASP A 38 14.96 -6.56 4.62
C ASP A 38 15.60 -5.16 4.73
N ASP A 39 15.98 -4.56 3.59
CA ASP A 39 16.64 -3.25 3.53
C ASP A 39 15.66 -2.11 3.21
N VAL A 40 14.36 -2.38 3.01
CA VAL A 40 13.37 -1.32 2.76
C VAL A 40 12.74 -0.80 4.05
N ASP A 41 12.55 0.52 4.12
CA ASP A 41 11.85 1.18 5.22
C ASP A 41 10.43 0.64 5.39
N THR A 42 9.88 0.69 6.61
CA THR A 42 8.53 0.16 6.89
C THR A 42 7.46 1.25 6.86
N PRO A 43 6.23 0.95 6.38
CA PRO A 43 5.11 1.87 6.47
C PRO A 43 4.74 2.24 7.91
N ALA A 44 4.43 3.51 8.14
CA ALA A 44 4.01 4.01 9.44
C ALA A 44 2.49 3.92 9.59
N LEU A 45 1.99 3.37 10.71
CA LEU A 45 0.56 3.37 11.00
C LEU A 45 0.11 4.81 11.32
N VAL A 46 -0.85 5.32 10.54
CA VAL A 46 -1.45 6.65 10.73
C VAL A 46 -2.80 6.54 11.39
N TRP A 47 -3.55 5.47 11.08
CA TRP A 47 -4.85 5.21 11.68
C TRP A 47 -5.11 3.71 11.78
N PRO A 48 -5.71 3.20 12.86
CA PRO A 48 -6.09 3.90 14.09
C PRO A 48 -4.89 4.51 14.82
N ASP A 49 -5.12 5.55 15.63
CA ASP A 49 -4.03 6.26 16.30
C ASP A 49 -3.25 5.30 17.21
N PRO A 50 -1.94 5.07 16.94
CA PRO A 50 -1.09 4.17 17.72
C PRO A 50 -0.91 4.59 19.18
N ASP A 51 -1.16 5.85 19.52
CA ASP A 51 -1.05 6.37 20.88
C ASP A 51 -2.37 6.26 21.66
N GLU A 52 -3.51 6.09 20.96
CA GLU A 52 -4.83 5.96 21.58
C GLU A 52 -5.27 4.49 21.78
N VAL A 53 -4.35 3.52 21.80
CA VAL A 53 -4.69 2.09 21.97
C VAL A 53 -5.46 1.90 23.28
N PRO A 54 -6.77 1.59 23.23
CA PRO A 54 -7.56 1.41 24.43
C PRO A 54 -7.34 -0.03 24.90
N TYR A 55 -6.29 -0.24 25.70
CA TYR A 55 -5.98 -1.54 26.30
C TYR A 55 -7.02 -1.87 27.37
N VAL A 56 -8.07 -2.61 26.98
CA VAL A 56 -8.99 -3.25 27.92
C VAL A 56 -8.54 -4.70 28.08
N HIS A 57 -7.56 -4.91 28.96
CA HIS A 57 -6.98 -6.22 29.29
C HIS A 57 -6.21 -6.89 28.14
N GLU A 58 -4.94 -6.50 27.99
CA GLU A 58 -3.78 -7.26 27.46
C GLU A 58 -3.87 -8.05 26.13
N ALA A 59 -4.99 -8.08 25.40
CA ALA A 59 -5.04 -8.81 24.13
C ALA A 59 -5.99 -8.25 23.07
N LEU A 60 -7.00 -7.43 23.42
CA LEU A 60 -7.97 -6.96 22.45
C LEU A 60 -8.32 -5.47 22.66
N PRO A 61 -8.35 -4.66 21.60
CA PRO A 61 -8.86 -3.29 21.69
C PRO A 61 -10.32 -3.29 22.14
N ALA A 62 -10.74 -2.24 22.85
CA ALA A 62 -12.12 -2.13 23.31
C ALA A 62 -13.10 -2.18 22.11
N ALA A 63 -14.16 -2.97 22.24
CA ALA A 63 -15.23 -3.02 21.23
C ALA A 63 -15.82 -1.62 20.98
N GLY A 64 -16.08 -1.28 19.72
CA GLY A 64 -16.59 0.04 19.31
C GLY A 64 -15.54 1.14 19.18
N THR A 65 -14.24 0.81 19.20
CA THR A 65 -13.15 1.77 18.94
C THR A 65 -12.69 1.72 17.48
N ALA A 66 -11.89 2.70 17.03
CA ALA A 66 -11.29 2.69 15.70
C ALA A 66 -10.52 1.39 15.41
N TRP A 67 -9.91 0.81 16.44
CA TRP A 67 -9.20 -0.47 16.41
C TRP A 67 -10.10 -1.70 16.20
N ASP A 68 -11.39 -1.61 16.50
CA ASP A 68 -12.40 -2.66 16.27
C ASP A 68 -12.94 -2.63 14.82
N SER A 69 -12.62 -1.60 14.04
CA SER A 69 -13.14 -1.43 12.67
C SER A 69 -12.54 -2.40 11.65
N GLY A 70 -11.41 -3.05 11.99
CA GLY A 70 -10.61 -3.83 11.05
C GLY A 70 -9.94 -3.00 9.95
N ILE A 71 -10.12 -1.67 9.93
CA ILE A 71 -9.50 -0.78 8.95
C ILE A 71 -8.17 -0.29 9.51
N THR A 72 -7.14 -0.27 8.66
CA THR A 72 -5.89 0.45 8.96
C THR A 72 -5.52 1.36 7.80
N LEU A 73 -4.90 2.49 8.12
CA LEU A 73 -4.28 3.42 7.18
C LEU A 73 -2.81 3.54 7.55
N GLN A 74 -1.94 3.23 6.60
CA GLN A 74 -0.50 3.34 6.76
C GLN A 74 0.06 4.34 5.74
N GLU A 75 0.94 5.22 6.18
CA GLU A 75 1.74 6.07 5.29
C GLU A 75 2.94 5.27 4.79
N LEU A 76 3.12 5.25 3.47
CA LEU A 76 4.27 4.62 2.83
C LEU A 76 5.46 5.61 2.84
N PRO A 77 6.69 5.13 3.06
CA PRO A 77 7.87 5.98 3.05
C PRO A 77 8.03 6.73 1.71
N ASP A 78 8.46 7.98 1.77
CA ASP A 78 8.73 8.78 0.56
C ASP A 78 9.77 8.12 -0.36
N ALA A 79 10.70 7.35 0.20
CA ALA A 79 11.66 6.55 -0.55
C ALA A 79 10.96 5.51 -1.45
N TRP A 80 9.84 4.94 -1.00
CA TRP A 80 9.04 3.99 -1.78
C TRP A 80 8.34 4.69 -2.94
N ARG A 81 7.70 5.83 -2.67
CA ARG A 81 7.11 6.71 -3.70
C ARG A 81 8.15 7.05 -4.76
N ASP A 82 9.32 7.49 -4.34
CA ASP A 82 10.37 7.94 -5.25
C ASP A 82 10.99 6.79 -6.06
N ALA A 83 11.13 5.60 -5.47
CA ALA A 83 11.59 4.40 -6.16
C ALA A 83 10.58 3.95 -7.24
N LEU A 84 9.29 3.87 -6.89
CA LEU A 84 8.22 3.51 -7.84
C LEU A 84 8.09 4.55 -8.95
N ALA A 85 8.23 5.84 -8.63
CA ALA A 85 8.14 6.91 -9.62
C ALA A 85 9.27 6.87 -10.67
N GLN A 86 10.41 6.26 -10.35
CA GLN A 86 11.57 6.12 -11.25
C GLN A 86 11.49 4.91 -12.18
N VAL A 87 10.56 3.98 -11.95
CA VAL A 87 10.36 2.82 -12.83
C VAL A 87 10.04 3.31 -14.24
N VAL A 88 10.79 2.85 -15.23
CA VAL A 88 10.53 3.11 -16.66
C VAL A 88 9.51 2.12 -17.22
N GLU A 89 8.76 2.50 -18.26
CA GLU A 89 7.70 1.64 -18.83
C GLU A 89 8.23 0.26 -19.26
N ASP A 90 9.43 0.22 -19.85
CA ASP A 90 10.07 -1.02 -20.29
C ASP A 90 10.41 -1.98 -19.13
N ALA A 91 10.50 -1.49 -17.89
CA ALA A 91 10.76 -2.31 -16.71
C ALA A 91 9.48 -2.91 -16.10
N VAL A 92 8.31 -2.41 -16.47
CA VAL A 92 7.01 -2.84 -15.93
C VAL A 92 6.76 -4.34 -16.14
N PRO A 93 6.93 -4.93 -17.34
CA PRO A 93 6.67 -6.35 -17.54
C PRO A 93 7.53 -7.25 -16.64
N MET A 94 8.79 -6.85 -16.45
CA MET A 94 9.69 -7.58 -15.58
C MET A 94 9.24 -7.48 -14.12
N LEU A 95 8.94 -6.27 -13.64
CA LEU A 95 8.42 -6.07 -12.27
C LEU A 95 7.13 -6.86 -12.04
N ALA A 96 6.22 -6.86 -13.00
CA ALA A 96 4.98 -7.62 -12.96
C ALA A 96 5.26 -9.13 -12.84
N LEU A 97 6.22 -9.66 -13.60
CA LEU A 97 6.59 -11.08 -13.53
C LEU A 97 7.14 -11.45 -12.15
N ARG A 98 8.06 -10.64 -11.61
CA ARG A 98 8.63 -10.85 -10.26
C ARG A 98 7.58 -10.73 -9.17
N TRP A 99 6.64 -9.81 -9.34
CA TRP A 99 5.60 -9.54 -8.37
C TRP A 99 4.49 -10.60 -8.43
N TRP A 100 4.14 -11.10 -9.61
CA TRP A 100 3.19 -12.20 -9.80
C TRP A 100 3.64 -13.52 -9.17
N ASP A 101 4.95 -13.76 -9.07
CA ASP A 101 5.53 -14.97 -8.47
C ASP A 101 5.52 -14.97 -6.93
N ILE A 102 5.02 -13.89 -6.31
CA ILE A 102 4.89 -13.79 -4.85
C ILE A 102 3.64 -14.56 -4.39
N ALA A 103 3.83 -15.58 -3.57
CA ALA A 103 2.75 -16.45 -3.09
C ALA A 103 1.66 -15.72 -2.28
N GLU A 104 2.00 -14.60 -1.66
CA GLU A 104 1.08 -13.76 -0.89
C GLU A 104 0.13 -12.91 -1.76
N LEU A 105 0.31 -12.92 -3.08
CA LEU A 105 -0.51 -12.17 -4.04
C LEU A 105 -1.47 -13.08 -4.80
N ASP A 106 -2.74 -12.67 -4.85
CA ASP A 106 -3.77 -13.35 -5.62
C ASP A 106 -4.15 -12.52 -6.86
N PHE A 107 -3.30 -12.58 -7.88
CA PHE A 107 -3.62 -11.99 -9.18
C PHE A 107 -4.46 -12.95 -10.02
N ALA A 108 -5.48 -12.40 -10.69
CA ALA A 108 -6.31 -13.18 -11.61
C ALA A 108 -5.51 -13.78 -12.77
N ASP A 109 -4.56 -13.02 -13.30
CA ASP A 109 -3.59 -13.43 -14.31
C ASP A 109 -2.38 -12.48 -14.33
N TYR A 110 -1.39 -12.76 -15.16
CA TYR A 110 -0.21 -11.90 -15.34
C TYR A 110 -0.57 -10.49 -15.83
N ARG A 111 -1.64 -10.34 -16.63
CA ARG A 111 -2.06 -9.03 -17.14
C ARG A 111 -2.58 -8.15 -16.01
N HIS A 112 -3.34 -8.72 -15.08
CA HIS A 112 -3.78 -8.04 -13.86
C HIS A 112 -2.57 -7.59 -13.03
N ALA A 113 -1.52 -8.43 -12.88
CA ALA A 113 -0.29 -8.01 -12.20
C ALA A 113 0.40 -6.83 -12.92
N GLU A 114 0.48 -6.87 -14.25
CA GLU A 114 1.11 -5.81 -15.05
C GLU A 114 0.35 -4.48 -15.00
N GLU A 115 -0.99 -4.53 -15.14
CA GLU A 115 -1.87 -3.38 -14.99
C GLU A 115 -1.74 -2.78 -13.58
N SER A 116 -1.72 -3.63 -12.54
CA SER A 116 -1.53 -3.18 -11.17
C SER A 116 -0.19 -2.45 -10.98
N VAL A 117 0.93 -2.99 -11.49
CA VAL A 117 2.24 -2.31 -11.43
C VAL A 117 2.19 -0.94 -12.13
N ARG A 118 1.54 -0.83 -13.28
CA ARG A 118 1.39 0.47 -13.97
C ARG A 118 0.61 1.47 -13.12
N ASP A 119 -0.47 1.03 -12.50
CA ASP A 119 -1.28 1.90 -11.65
C ASP A 119 -0.47 2.43 -10.47
N PHE A 120 0.32 1.58 -9.81
CA PHE A 120 1.24 2.00 -8.75
C PHE A 120 2.28 3.00 -9.20
N VAL A 121 2.96 2.72 -10.32
CA VAL A 121 3.98 3.61 -10.88
C VAL A 121 3.34 4.95 -11.25
N GLY A 122 2.15 4.93 -11.86
CA GLY A 122 1.38 6.12 -12.21
C GLY A 122 1.02 6.95 -10.98
N LEU A 123 0.51 6.31 -9.94
CA LEU A 123 0.18 6.95 -8.66
C LEU A 123 1.42 7.56 -8.01
N ALA A 124 2.51 6.80 -7.90
CA ALA A 124 3.76 7.27 -7.31
C ALA A 124 4.33 8.50 -8.05
N ARG A 125 4.24 8.52 -9.39
CA ARG A 125 4.63 9.69 -10.20
C ARG A 125 3.73 10.90 -9.92
N ARG A 126 2.42 10.72 -9.81
CA ARG A 126 1.48 11.82 -9.48
C ARG A 126 1.78 12.38 -8.10
N ALA A 127 1.88 11.52 -7.08
CA ALA A 127 2.19 11.92 -5.71
C ALA A 127 3.53 12.65 -5.63
N ARG A 128 4.58 12.13 -6.28
CA ARG A 128 5.89 12.79 -6.32
C ARG A 128 5.86 14.16 -7.00
N THR A 129 5.07 14.30 -8.06
CA THR A 129 4.91 15.58 -8.77
C THR A 129 4.16 16.60 -7.92
N ALA A 130 3.18 16.16 -7.14
CA ALA A 130 2.40 17.00 -6.22
C ALA A 130 3.13 17.30 -4.90
N GLY A 131 4.19 16.57 -4.56
CA GLY A 131 4.85 16.66 -3.26
C GLY A 131 4.07 15.98 -2.13
N GLU A 132 3.21 15.02 -2.48
CA GLU A 132 2.30 14.32 -1.57
C GLU A 132 2.85 12.94 -1.16
N HIS A 133 2.35 12.42 -0.05
CA HIS A 133 2.66 11.09 0.45
C HIS A 133 1.75 10.02 -0.18
N LEU A 134 2.15 8.76 -0.08
CA LEU A 134 1.31 7.62 -0.46
C LEU A 134 0.75 6.97 0.80
N TYR A 135 -0.52 6.60 0.74
CA TYR A 135 -1.19 5.90 1.84
C TYR A 135 -1.72 4.55 1.37
N CYS A 136 -1.60 3.53 2.21
CA CYS A 136 -2.23 2.24 2.00
C CYS A 136 -3.33 2.02 3.03
N ARG A 137 -4.51 1.67 2.55
CA ARG A 137 -5.67 1.36 3.39
C ARG A 137 -5.96 -0.13 3.31
N THR A 138 -6.06 -0.80 4.46
CA THR A 138 -6.48 -2.20 4.52
C THR A 138 -7.77 -2.35 5.29
N ILE A 139 -8.48 -3.47 5.02
CA ILE A 139 -9.68 -3.88 5.71
C ILE A 139 -9.51 -5.38 6.02
N ALA A 140 -9.44 -5.71 7.31
CA ALA A 140 -9.31 -7.07 7.83
C ALA A 140 -10.66 -7.80 7.91
#